data_AF-A0A352BG07-F1
#
_entry.id   AF-A0A352BG07-F1
#
_cell.length_a   1.000
_cell.length_b   1.000
_cell.length_c   1.000
_cell.angle_alpha   90.00
_cell.angle_beta   90.00
_cell.angle_gamma   90.00
#
_symmetry.space_group_name_H-M   'P 1'
#
loop_
_entity.id
_entity.type
_entity.pdbx_description
1 polymer ?
#
loop_
_entity_poly.entity_id
_entity_poly.type
_entity_poly.pdbx_seq_one_letter_code
_entity_poly.pdbx_strand_id
1 'polypeptide(L)' 'MEIKKLNTVKVKCDLYGCNNMADYSIDLKRGIFGGTTDICKQCLTELYSLIAKNVIPNSPKNMFNKEKKLEEKR' A
#
# COMPACT_ATOMS: atom_id res chain seq x y z
N MET A 1 6.21 7.28 1.76
CA MET A 1 5.64 6.16 2.54
C MET A 1 6.73 5.12 2.67
N GLU A 2 7.13 4.80 3.88
CA GLU A 2 8.11 3.75 4.17
C GLU A 2 7.42 2.67 5.01
N ILE A 3 7.73 1.40 4.73
CA ILE A 3 7.22 0.26 5.51
C ILE A 3 8.41 -0.39 6.19
N LYS A 4 8.35 -0.53 7.51
CA LYS A 4 9.38 -1.17 8.33
C LYS A 4 8.80 -2.41 8.99
N LYS A 5 9.59 -3.48 9.09
CA LYS A 5 9.20 -4.67 9.84
C LYS A 5 9.50 -4.46 11.33
N LEU A 6 8.53 -4.77 12.19
CA LEU A 6 8.69 -4.72 13.65
C LEU A 6 9.25 -6.06 14.13
N ASN A 7 10.49 -6.07 14.61
CA ASN A 7 11.15 -7.30 15.09
C ASN A 7 11.28 -7.35 16.63
N THR A 8 11.35 -6.20 17.30
CA THR A 8 11.68 -6.10 18.73
C THR A 8 10.55 -5.52 19.56
N VAL A 9 9.78 -4.59 19.00
CA VAL A 9 8.69 -3.91 19.72
C VAL A 9 7.37 -4.63 19.44
N LYS A 10 6.69 -5.02 20.51
CA LYS A 10 5.38 -5.67 20.48
C LYS A 10 4.29 -4.60 20.58
N VAL A 11 3.80 -4.11 19.44
CA VAL A 11 2.67 -3.17 19.35
C VAL A 11 1.42 -3.92 18.86
N LYS A 12 0.24 -3.50 19.29
CA LYS A 12 -1.03 -4.01 18.74
C LYS A 12 -1.25 -3.49 17.33
N CYS A 13 -1.99 -4.23 16.52
CA CYS A 13 -2.46 -3.72 15.24
C CYS A 13 -3.45 -2.57 15.45
N ASP A 14 -3.30 -1.49 14.68
CA ASP A 14 -4.16 -0.31 14.75
C ASP A 14 -5.53 -0.48 14.06
N LEU A 15 -5.73 -1.59 13.35
CA LEU A 15 -7.00 -1.85 12.67
C LEU A 15 -8.09 -2.22 13.66
N TYR A 16 -9.21 -1.51 13.57
CA TYR A 16 -10.37 -1.70 14.42
C TYR A 16 -10.84 -3.16 14.41
N GLY A 17 -10.97 -3.75 15.59
CA GLY A 17 -11.41 -5.14 15.78
C GLY A 17 -10.31 -6.19 15.62
N CYS A 18 -9.08 -5.81 15.25
CA CYS A 18 -7.95 -6.72 15.20
C CYS A 18 -7.30 -6.87 16.58
N ASN A 19 -7.12 -8.12 17.03
CA ASN A 19 -6.45 -8.43 18.31
C ASN A 19 -5.01 -8.94 18.13
N ASN A 20 -4.51 -8.94 16.89
CA ASN A 20 -3.16 -9.41 16.58
C ASN A 20 -2.09 -8.36 16.90
N MET A 21 -0.86 -8.83 17.04
CA MET A 21 0.31 -7.96 17.13
C MET A 21 0.70 -7.46 15.74
N ALA A 22 1.18 -6.23 15.66
CA ALA A 22 1.66 -5.65 14.42
C ALA A 22 2.98 -6.30 13.97
N ASP A 23 3.09 -6.58 12.68
CA ASP A 23 4.30 -7.10 12.02
C ASP A 23 5.06 -5.97 11.30
N TYR A 24 4.34 -4.91 10.93
CA TYR A 24 4.83 -3.82 10.12
C TYR A 24 4.40 -2.48 10.70
N SER A 25 5.26 -1.47 10.57
CA SER A 25 4.97 -0.07 10.83
C SER A 25 5.07 0.71 9.54
N ILE A 26 4.03 1.50 9.23
CA ILE A 26 3.92 2.29 8.01
C ILE A 26 4.09 3.76 8.38
N ASP A 27 5.20 4.34 7.92
CA ASP A 27 5.48 5.76 8.09
C ASP A 27 4.87 6.55 6.92
N LEU A 28 3.77 7.25 7.18
CA LEU A 28 3.13 8.16 6.23
C LEU A 28 3.84 9.52 6.25
N LYS A 29 5.07 9.56 5.72
CA LYS A 29 5.80 10.82 5.52
C LYS A 29 5.12 11.69 4.46
N ARG A 30 4.11 12.49 4.84
CA ARG A 30 3.57 13.61 4.05
C ARG A 30 2.92 14.67 4.95
N GLY A 31 3.60 15.81 5.12
CA GLY A 31 3.06 17.02 5.76
C GLY A 31 3.04 17.01 7.29
N ILE A 32 2.34 18.00 7.87
CA ILE A 32 2.24 18.27 9.33
C ILE A 32 1.47 17.16 10.10
N PHE A 33 0.67 16.36 9.41
CA PHE A 33 -0.10 15.24 9.96
C PHE A 33 0.55 13.87 9.65
N GLY A 34 1.87 13.78 9.75
CA GLY A 34 2.57 12.52 9.61
C GLY A 34 2.20 11.55 10.73
N GLY A 35 1.43 10.52 10.41
CA GLY A 35 1.09 9.43 11.31
C GLY A 35 1.91 8.17 11.03
N THR A 36 2.14 7.39 12.08
CA THR A 36 2.58 6.00 11.97
C THR A 36 1.37 5.09 12.10
N THR A 37 1.35 3.99 11.36
CA THR A 37 0.29 2.98 11.48
C THR A 37 0.91 1.60 11.57
N ASP A 38 0.61 0.90 12.64
CA ASP A 38 1.11 -0.44 12.94
C ASP A 38 0.09 -1.49 12.52
N ILE A 39 0.49 -2.41 11.64
CA ILE A 39 -0.40 -3.37 10.98
C ILE A 39 0.14 -4.80 11.05
N CYS A 40 -0.73 -5.77 11.30
CA CYS A 40 -0.38 -7.18 11.22
C CYS A 40 -0.48 -7.70 9.76
N LYS A 41 0.18 -8.81 9.47
CA LYS A 41 0.22 -9.41 8.13
C LYS A 41 -1.15 -9.80 7.59
N GLN A 42 -2.06 -10.27 8.45
CA GLN A 42 -3.41 -10.68 8.05
C GLN A 42 -4.21 -9.48 7.53
N CYS A 43 -4.29 -8.45 8.37
CA CYS A 43 -4.94 -7.19 8.03
C CYS A 43 -4.36 -6.52 6.77
N LEU A 44 -3.04 -6.53 6.61
CA LEU A 44 -2.38 -5.98 5.43
C LEU A 44 -2.82 -6.71 4.15
N THR A 45 -2.98 -8.03 4.23
CA THR A 45 -3.39 -8.88 3.10
C THR A 45 -4.86 -8.63 2.74
N GLU A 46 -5.73 -8.50 3.73
CA GLU A 46 -7.14 -8.16 3.54
C GLU A 46 -7.30 -6.77 2.92
N LEU A 47 -6.59 -5.78 3.46
CA LEU A 47 -6.58 -4.41 2.95
C LEU A 47 -6.15 -4.38 1.47
N TYR A 48 -5.06 -5.07 1.13
CA TYR A 48 -4.59 -5.17 -0.25
C TYR A 48 -5.63 -5.82 -1.15
N SER A 49 -6.30 -6.88 -0.69
CA SER A 49 -7.34 -7.57 -1.44
C SER A 49 -8.58 -6.70 -1.68
N LEU A 50 -8.98 -5.90 -0.69
CA LEU A 50 -10.10 -4.95 -0.81
C LEU A 50 -9.78 -3.81 -1.78
N ILE A 51 -8.56 -3.28 -1.70
CA ILE A 51 -8.08 -2.25 -2.64
C ILE A 51 -8.05 -2.82 -4.05
N ALA A 52 -7.50 -4.03 -4.24
CA ALA A 52 -7.38 -4.67 -5.55
C ALA A 52 -8.73 -4.84 -6.27
N LYS A 53 -9.83 -5.07 -5.53
CA LYS A 53 -11.20 -5.11 -6.12
C LYS A 53 -11.64 -3.79 -6.73
N ASN A 54 -11.14 -2.67 -6.21
CA ASN A 54 -11.51 -1.32 -6.65
C ASN A 54 -10.50 -0.72 -7.63
N VAL A 55 -9.31 -1.30 -7.74
CA VAL A 55 -8.31 -0.89 -8.74
C VAL A 55 -8.74 -1.41 -10.10
N ILE A 56 -9.34 -0.53 -10.91
CA ILE A 56 -9.62 -0.81 -12.32
C ILE A 56 -8.25 -0.95 -13.02
N PRO A 57 -7.92 -2.11 -13.60
CA PRO A 57 -6.72 -2.23 -14.40
C PRO A 57 -6.78 -1.22 -15.56
N ASN A 58 -5.67 -0.55 -15.84
CA ASN A 58 -5.59 0.37 -16.96
C ASN A 58 -6.08 -0.32 -18.24
N SER A 59 -6.93 0.37 -19.02
CA SER A 59 -7.45 -0.17 -20.28
C SER A 59 -6.29 -0.61 -21.19
N PRO A 60 -6.40 -1.75 -21.90
CA PRO A 60 -5.42 -2.17 -22.90
C PRO A 60 -5.11 -1.09 -23.96
N LYS A 61 -6.04 -0.15 -24.20
CA LYS A 61 -5.82 1.01 -25.09
C LYS A 61 -4.61 1.87 -24.67
N ASN A 62 -4.31 1.94 -23.36
CA ASN A 62 -3.14 2.65 -22.85
C ASN A 62 -1.81 1.97 -23.20
N MET A 63 -1.84 0.67 -23.53
CA MET A 63 -0.66 -0.08 -23.98
C MET A 63 -0.25 0.36 -25.40
N PHE A 64 -1.22 0.42 -26.32
CA PHE A 64 -1.00 0.83 -27.71
C PHE A 64 -0.65 2.31 -27.89
N ASN A 65 -1.18 3.19 -27.03
CA ASN A 65 -0.85 4.62 -27.08
C ASN A 65 0.59 4.93 -26.62
N LYS A 66 1.26 3.98 -25.96
CA LYS A 66 2.66 4.15 -25.51
C LYS A 66 3.65 3.93 -26.65
N GLU A 67 3.34 3.05 -27.59
CA GLU A 67 4.15 2.75 -28.78
C GLU A 67 4.13 3.94 -29.77
N LYS A 68 2.95 4.52 -30.03
CA LYS A 68 2.82 5.68 -30.92
C LYS A 68 3.65 6.90 -30.49
N LYS A 69 3.69 7.17 -29.17
CA LYS A 69 4.52 8.27 -28.63
C LYS A 69 6.03 8.03 -28.75
N LEU A 70 6.46 6.77 -28.91
CA LEU A 70 7.86 6.40 -29.11
C LEU A 70 8.25 6.53 -30.58
N GLU A 71 7.33 6.27 -31.51
CA GLU A 71 7.52 6.50 -32.94
C GLU A 71 7.55 7.99 -33.29
N GLU A 72 6.68 8.82 -32.71
CA GLU A 72 6.67 10.29 -32.94
C GLU A 72 7.94 11.01 -32.45
N LYS A 73 8.78 10.35 -31.65
CA LYS A 73 10.03 10.90 -31.10
C LYS A 73 11.29 10.38 -31.79
N ARG A 74 11.18 9.50 -32.78
CA ARG A 74 12.29 9.04 -33.64
C ARG A 74 12.30 9.81 -34.94
#